data_AF-A0A848TRZ7-F1
#
_entry.id   AF-A0A848TRZ7-F1
#
_cell.length_a   1.000
_cell.length_b   1.000
_cell.length_c   1.000
_cell.angle_alpha   90.00
_cell.angle_beta   90.00
_cell.angle_gamma   90.00
#
_symmetry.space_group_name_H-M   'P 1'
#
loop_
_entity.id
_entity.type
_entity.pdbx_description
1 polymer ?
#
loop_
_entity_poly.entity_id
_entity_poly.type
_entity_poly.pdbx_seq_one_letter_code
_entity_poly.pdbx_strand_id
1 'polypeptide(L)' 'VRGLIAVLIALYSGLTAKEALAVDARAELTRLGLNEHLSAQRSNGLTAMVQRVRALATAATAA' A
#
# COMPACT_ATOMS: atom_id res chain seq x y z
N VAL A 1 6.44 -0.94 13.08
CA VAL A 1 6.00 -0.78 11.66
C VAL A 1 6.26 -2.02 10.80
N ARG A 2 7.19 -2.93 11.18
CA ARG A 2 7.55 -4.13 10.40
C ARG A 2 6.35 -4.94 9.86
N GLY A 3 5.30 -5.15 10.66
CA GLY A 3 4.11 -5.91 10.22
C GLY A 3 3.33 -5.27 9.07
N LEU A 4 3.09 -3.96 9.09
CA LEU A 4 2.37 -3.26 8.01
C LEU A 4 3.19 -3.20 6.74
N ILE A 5 4.51 -3.09 6.86
CA ILE A 5 5.42 -3.15 5.72
C ILE A 5 5.35 -4.54 5.09
N ALA A 6 5.33 -5.62 5.87
CA ALA A 6 5.19 -6.97 5.35
C ALA A 6 3.87 -7.17 4.59
N VAL A 7 2.76 -6.62 5.10
CA VAL A 7 1.46 -6.65 4.41
C VAL A 7 1.52 -5.89 3.08
N LEU A 8 2.12 -4.69 3.06
CA LEU A 8 2.30 -3.95 1.82
C LEU A 8 3.19 -4.70 0.82
N ILE A 9 4.29 -5.29 1.28
CA ILE A 9 5.16 -6.11 0.42
C ILE A 9 4.34 -7.25 -0.19
N ALA A 10 3.59 -8.00 0.62
CA ALA A 10 2.76 -9.09 0.13
C ALA A 10 1.68 -8.62 -0.87
N LEU A 11 1.11 -7.44 -0.66
CA LEU A 11 0.05 -6.88 -1.50
C LEU A 11 0.55 -6.44 -2.88
N TYR A 12 1.79 -5.95 -2.98
CA TYR A 12 2.35 -5.39 -4.21
C TYR A 12 3.34 -6.32 -4.92
N SER A 13 3.84 -7.36 -4.26
CA SER A 13 4.86 -8.25 -4.82
C SER A 13 4.33 -9.01 -6.03
N GLY A 14 5.12 -9.03 -7.11
CA GLY A 14 4.76 -9.70 -8.37
C GLY A 14 3.82 -8.92 -9.28
N LEU A 15 3.29 -7.77 -8.83
CA LEU A 15 2.45 -6.91 -9.66
C LEU A 15 3.27 -6.07 -10.63
N THR A 16 2.76 -5.92 -11.84
CA THR A 16 3.20 -4.87 -12.77
C THR A 16 2.85 -3.49 -12.23
N ALA A 17 3.49 -2.44 -12.75
CA ALA A 17 3.18 -1.07 -12.38
C ALA A 17 1.69 -0.71 -12.60
N LYS A 18 1.09 -1.22 -13.69
CA LYS A 18 -0.34 -1.01 -13.98
C LYS A 18 -1.24 -1.69 -12.95
N GLU A 19 -0.93 -2.93 -12.57
CA GLU A 19 -1.68 -3.66 -11.54
C GLU A 19 -1.53 -3.01 -10.17
N ALA A 20 -0.32 -2.54 -9.81
CA ALA A 20 -0.07 -1.81 -8.57
C ALA A 20 -0.92 -0.54 -8.46
N LEU A 21 -1.20 0.16 -9.57
CA LEU A 21 -2.08 1.34 -9.56
C LEU A 21 -3.56 0.99 -9.32
N ALA A 22 -3.96 -0.24 -9.66
CA ALA A 22 -5.32 -0.75 -9.44
C ALA A 22 -5.56 -1.24 -8.00
N VAL A 23 -4.50 -1.43 -7.21
CA VAL A 23 -4.60 -1.85 -5.81
C VAL A 23 -5.23 -0.75 -4.94
N ASP A 24 -6.29 -1.11 -4.22
CA ASP A 24 -6.83 -0.34 -3.09
C ASP A 24 -6.29 -0.90 -1.76
N ALA A 25 -5.16 -0.35 -1.32
CA ALA A 25 -4.53 -0.78 -0.08
C ALA A 25 -5.39 -0.52 1.17
N ARG A 26 -6.30 0.47 1.14
CA ARG A 26 -7.14 0.78 2.30
C ARG A 26 -8.28 -0.21 2.44
N ALA A 27 -8.89 -0.60 1.32
CA ALA A 27 -9.89 -1.66 1.29
C ALA A 27 -9.30 -2.98 1.79
N GLU A 28 -8.11 -3.37 1.33
CA GLU A 28 -7.47 -4.61 1.77
C GLU A 28 -7.15 -4.63 3.27
N LEU A 29 -6.65 -3.52 3.82
CA LEU A 29 -6.39 -3.44 5.25
C LEU A 29 -7.66 -3.44 6.11
N THR A 30 -8.76 -2.91 5.56
CA THR A 30 -10.07 -2.97 6.21
C THR A 30 -10.61 -4.40 6.19
N ARG A 31 -10.48 -5.11 5.05
CA ARG A 31 -10.84 -6.53 4.92
C ARG A 31 -10.08 -7.42 5.90
N LEU A 32 -8.81 -7.08 6.18
CA LEU A 32 -7.97 -7.77 7.16
C LEU A 32 -8.23 -7.32 8.61
N GLY A 33 -9.14 -6.38 8.85
CA GLY A 33 -9.45 -5.84 10.19
C GLY A 33 -8.31 -5.02 10.80
N LEU A 34 -7.26 -4.70 10.04
CA LEU A 34 -6.06 -4.05 10.58
C LEU A 34 -6.28 -2.56 10.83
N ASN A 35 -7.14 -1.92 10.04
CA ASN A 35 -7.34 -0.47 10.08
C ASN A 35 -7.84 0.04 11.45
N GLU A 36 -8.70 -0.72 12.13
CA GLU A 36 -9.27 -0.40 13.45
C GLU A 36 -8.22 -0.39 14.58
N HIS A 37 -7.07 -1.05 14.38
CA HIS A 37 -6.03 -1.21 15.39
C HIS A 37 -4.81 -0.31 15.17
N LEU A 38 -4.88 0.59 14.18
CA LEU A 38 -3.79 1.51 13.88
C LEU A 38 -3.92 2.79 14.68
N SER A 39 -2.84 3.17 15.37
CA SER A 39 -2.70 4.55 15.83
C SER A 39 -2.61 5.51 14.64
N ALA A 40 -2.99 6.77 14.84
CA ALA A 40 -2.95 7.80 13.80
C ALA A 40 -1.58 7.89 13.08
N GLN A 41 -0.48 7.82 13.83
CA GLN A 41 0.88 7.82 13.27
C GLN A 41 1.13 6.63 12.33
N ARG A 42 0.61 5.44 12.66
CA ARG A 42 0.77 4.25 11.83
C ARG A 42 -0.05 4.36 10.54
N SER A 43 -1.29 4.82 10.62
CA SER A 43 -2.16 5.04 9.45
C SER A 43 -1.58 6.09 8.50
N ASN A 44 -1.00 7.16 9.05
CA ASN A 44 -0.35 8.20 8.25
C ASN A 44 0.90 7.67 7.54
N GLY A 45 1.76 6.94 8.25
CA GLY A 45 2.95 6.32 7.65
C GLY A 45 2.59 5.32 6.55
N LEU A 46 1.57 4.49 6.77
CA LEU A 46 1.02 3.58 5.77
C LEU A 46 0.52 4.32 4.53
N THR A 47 -0.28 5.38 4.72
CA THR A 47 -0.80 6.19 3.63
C THR A 47 0.34 6.78 2.80
N ALA A 48 1.38 7.32 3.46
CA ALA A 48 2.56 7.86 2.77
C ALA A 48 3.30 6.79 1.95
N MET A 49 3.44 5.57 2.47
CA MET A 49 4.06 4.46 1.73
C MET A 49 3.24 4.06 0.50
N VAL A 50 1.91 3.93 0.63
CA VAL A 50 1.01 3.62 -0.50
C VAL A 50 1.10 4.71 -1.58
N GLN A 51 1.09 5.99 -1.19
CA GLN A 51 1.24 7.10 -2.14
C GLN A 51 2.59 7.03 -2.87
N ARG A 52 3.67 6.68 -2.16
CA ARG A 52 4.98 6.52 -2.80
C ARG A 52 5.01 5.37 -3.80
N VAL A 53 4.40 4.22 -3.49
CA VAL A 53 4.27 3.10 -4.43
C VAL A 53 3.51 3.53 -5.68
N ARG A 54 2.37 4.22 -5.51
CA ARG A 54 1.58 4.73 -6.65
C ARG A 54 2.38 5.72 -7.51
N ALA A 55 3.11 6.65 -6.89
CA ALA A 55 3.94 7.61 -7.63
C ALA A 55 5.02 6.91 -8.48
N LEU A 56 5.69 5.89 -7.92
CA LEU A 56 6.69 5.10 -8.64
C LEU A 56 6.05 4.29 -9.76
N ALA A 57 4.89 3.68 -9.52
CA ALA A 57 4.16 2.92 -10.52
C ALA A 57 3.68 3.81 -11.68
N THR A 58 3.13 4.99 -11.40
CA THR A 58 2.74 5.97 -12.44
C THR A 58 3.94 6.37 -13.30
N ALA A 59 5.09 6.68 -12.67
CA ALA A 59 6.30 7.01 -13.40
C ALA A 59 6.78 5.87 -14.29
N ALA A 60 6.70 4.62 -13.81
CA ALA A 60 7.08 3.44 -14.58
C ALA A 60 6.13 3.12 -15.74
N THR A 61 4.84 3.49 -15.65
CA THR A 61 3.89 3.33 -16.77
C THR A 61 3.96 4.44 -17.83
N ALA A 62 4.63 5.55 -17.53
CA ALA A 62 4.75 6.69 -18.44
C ALA A 62 6.00 6.63 -19.34
N ALA A 63 6.90 5.68 -19.09
CA ALA A 63 8.10 5.39 -19.88
C ALA A 63 7.82 4.26 -20.89
#